data_AF-A0A7V4SL86-F1
#
_entry.id   AF-A0A7V4SL86-F1
#
_cell.length_a   1.000
_cell.length_b   1.000
_cell.length_c   1.000
_cell.angle_alpha   90.00
_cell.angle_beta   90.00
_cell.angle_gamma   90.00
#
_symmetry.space_group_name_H-M   'P 1'
#
loop_
_entity.id
_entity.type
_entity.pdbx_description
1 polymer ?
#
loop_
_entity_poly.entity_id
_entity_poly.type
_entity_poly.pdbx_seq_one_letter_code
_entity_poly.pdbx_strand_id
1 'polypeptide(L)'
;MRRKTALWVAAVASAAFILTPEARLRVGDSLDARIESPHPVRGGMWSQEVVLPGATFLRFHLDTLDLGPEDLFLLHDGAGALVFSHVGPLDGRWLPSVDGDRAVLEVWPAEGSMPWGLVVDGLARGSERILAESADLDPESICGSNDSRDPACYGPSLRSAGDAVGRMLFEDDGGGWYLCTGSLVSPYEHFLTNNHCVDSESEANSLEVRWRYQYSGCGTGVPSTETTTTGAHFLSTNQKLDYSLLYFESDDPAARYGHLTLGDSTPATGTRIWIPQHPGGSPKRFAVASDLDAGGNATIQAVGLKGNAKNSDVGYFADTEGGSSGSPVLTYSEPYRVVALHHFGTGGAACDSSAMNQGVDIGKIAPEVAPYLEAPQAATMKKVSTPSFRFVVTGTHFTPHTTVTINGAAWSSVAYKSSTKLVIQGGADLKSQVPKNTPATFTFANPGIPATTFVWQWP
;
A
#
# COMPACT_ATOMS: atom_id res chain seq x y z
N MET A 1 -20.77 -23.01 60.34
CA MET A 1 -20.40 -23.13 58.91
C MET A 1 -21.05 -22.00 58.13
N ARG A 2 -20.33 -20.91 57.85
CA ARG A 2 -20.77 -19.85 56.93
C ARG A 2 -19.65 -19.67 55.91
N ARG A 3 -19.89 -20.11 54.68
CA ARG A 3 -18.98 -19.92 53.54
C ARG A 3 -18.98 -18.43 53.19
N LYS A 4 -17.82 -17.77 53.30
CA LYS A 4 -17.57 -16.45 52.72
C LYS A 4 -17.12 -16.67 51.29
N THR A 5 -17.97 -16.36 50.33
CA THR A 5 -17.62 -16.22 48.91
C THR A 5 -16.79 -14.94 48.76
N ALA A 6 -15.53 -15.08 48.34
CA ALA A 6 -14.68 -13.96 47.98
C ALA A 6 -15.03 -13.54 46.54
N LEU A 7 -15.54 -12.33 46.38
CA LEU A 7 -15.76 -11.70 45.09
C LEU A 7 -14.41 -11.11 44.64
N TRP A 8 -13.79 -11.72 43.62
CA TRP A 8 -12.62 -11.15 42.97
C TRP A 8 -13.09 -10.04 42.03
N VAL A 9 -12.85 -8.79 42.41
CA VAL A 9 -12.96 -7.65 41.49
C VAL A 9 -11.68 -7.67 40.66
N ALA A 10 -11.80 -8.11 39.40
CA ALA A 10 -10.74 -7.93 38.42
C ALA A 10 -10.58 -6.44 38.16
N ALA A 11 -9.43 -5.87 38.53
CA ALA A 11 -9.05 -4.54 38.12
C ALA A 11 -8.91 -4.56 36.60
N VAL A 12 -9.84 -3.92 35.90
CA VAL A 12 -9.69 -3.62 34.48
C VAL A 12 -8.53 -2.65 34.37
N ALA A 13 -7.39 -3.13 33.91
CA ALA A 13 -6.30 -2.27 33.48
C ALA A 13 -6.84 -1.43 32.31
N SER A 14 -7.09 -0.16 32.56
CA SER A 14 -7.37 0.80 31.50
C SER A 14 -6.11 0.86 30.62
N ALA A 15 -6.15 0.19 29.47
CA ALA A 15 -5.24 0.49 28.39
C ALA A 15 -5.48 1.96 28.05
N ALA A 16 -4.51 2.81 28.36
CA ALA A 16 -4.48 4.15 27.82
C ALA A 16 -4.31 4.00 26.31
N PHE A 17 -5.42 4.06 25.56
CA PHE A 17 -5.39 4.35 24.15
C PHE A 17 -4.70 5.71 24.02
N ILE A 18 -3.46 5.71 23.55
CA ILE A 18 -2.90 6.92 22.98
C ILE A 18 -3.70 7.13 21.71
N LEU A 19 -4.70 8.00 21.77
CA LEU A 19 -5.35 8.56 20.59
C LEU A 19 -4.25 9.29 19.82
N THR A 20 -3.64 8.62 18.86
CA THR A 20 -2.94 9.30 17.77
C THR A 20 -4.03 9.99 16.94
N PRO A 21 -3.98 11.30 16.73
CA PRO A 21 -4.88 11.94 15.78
C PRO A 21 -4.69 11.24 14.43
N GLU A 22 -5.74 10.60 13.92
CA GLU A 22 -5.66 9.74 12.74
C GLU A 22 -5.38 10.61 11.51
N ALA A 23 -4.19 10.47 10.91
CA ALA A 23 -3.80 11.19 9.69
C ALA A 23 -4.39 10.58 8.41
N ARG A 24 -4.81 9.31 8.49
CA ARG A 24 -5.69 8.65 7.53
C ARG A 24 -7.10 9.25 7.57
N LEU A 25 -7.70 9.47 6.40
CA LEU A 25 -9.02 10.10 6.30
C LEU A 25 -10.14 9.06 6.17
N ARG A 26 -11.00 8.93 7.18
CA ARG A 26 -12.15 8.01 7.14
C ARG A 26 -13.23 8.48 6.16
N VAL A 27 -13.67 7.59 5.28
CA VAL A 27 -14.60 7.87 4.18
C VAL A 27 -15.66 6.78 3.97
N GLY A 28 -15.79 5.82 4.87
CA GLY A 28 -16.82 4.81 4.74
C GLY A 28 -16.76 3.72 5.80
N ASP A 29 -17.66 2.76 5.63
CA ASP A 29 -17.90 1.65 6.53
C ASP A 29 -18.19 0.38 5.70
N SER A 30 -17.65 -0.76 6.15
CA SER A 30 -18.08 -2.07 5.70
C SER A 30 -19.42 -2.44 6.35
N LEU A 31 -20.27 -3.06 5.53
CA LEU A 31 -21.58 -3.52 5.90
C LEU A 31 -21.61 -5.03 5.76
N ASP A 32 -22.22 -5.68 6.75
CA ASP A 32 -22.59 -7.10 6.64
C ASP A 32 -23.66 -7.23 5.55
N ALA A 33 -23.23 -7.68 4.37
CA ALA A 33 -24.10 -7.91 3.24
C ALA A 33 -23.72 -9.21 2.54
N ARG A 34 -24.72 -9.98 2.14
CA ARG A 34 -24.52 -11.18 1.32
C ARG A 34 -25.37 -11.07 0.06
N ILE A 35 -24.71 -11.07 -1.09
CA ILE A 35 -25.35 -11.02 -2.41
C ILE A 35 -24.92 -12.26 -3.17
N GLU A 36 -25.86 -13.06 -3.64
CA GLU A 36 -25.55 -14.29 -4.35
C GLU A 36 -26.45 -14.48 -5.58
N SER A 37 -25.89 -15.07 -6.63
CA SER A 37 -26.68 -15.54 -7.76
C SER A 37 -27.36 -16.87 -7.43
N PRO A 38 -28.36 -17.33 -8.20
CA PRO A 38 -28.77 -18.72 -8.18
C PRO A 38 -27.58 -19.64 -8.50
N HIS A 39 -27.48 -20.78 -7.81
CA HIS A 39 -26.42 -21.76 -8.02
C HIS A 39 -27.00 -23.11 -8.50
N PRO A 40 -26.80 -23.52 -9.77
CA PRO A 40 -26.11 -22.78 -10.83
C PRO A 40 -26.96 -21.62 -11.36
N VAL A 41 -26.32 -20.69 -12.08
CA VAL A 41 -27.01 -19.64 -12.82
C VAL A 41 -27.79 -20.29 -13.97
N ARG A 42 -29.10 -20.04 -14.08
CA ARG A 42 -29.99 -20.67 -15.06
C ARG A 42 -30.73 -19.63 -15.90
N GLY A 43 -30.89 -19.92 -17.18
CA GLY A 43 -31.82 -19.17 -18.04
C GLY A 43 -31.27 -17.89 -18.67
N GLY A 44 -29.94 -17.77 -18.77
CA GLY A 44 -29.25 -16.61 -19.37
C GLY A 44 -28.54 -15.76 -18.32
N MET A 45 -28.38 -14.47 -18.62
CA MET A 45 -27.75 -13.49 -17.74
C MET A 45 -28.50 -13.38 -16.40
N TRP A 46 -27.75 -13.38 -15.30
CA TRP A 46 -28.21 -12.92 -13.99
C TRP A 46 -27.71 -11.50 -13.73
N SER A 47 -28.53 -10.66 -13.11
CA SER A 47 -28.19 -9.28 -12.76
C SER A 47 -28.78 -8.90 -11.41
N GLN A 48 -28.01 -8.16 -10.61
CA GLN A 48 -28.42 -7.58 -9.35
C GLN A 48 -28.00 -6.12 -9.28
N GLU A 49 -28.98 -5.24 -9.11
CA GLU A 49 -28.75 -3.84 -8.80
C GLU A 49 -28.65 -3.64 -7.28
N VAL A 50 -27.65 -2.89 -6.84
CA VAL A 50 -27.43 -2.51 -5.45
C VAL A 50 -27.49 -0.99 -5.36
N VAL A 51 -28.34 -0.48 -4.46
CA VAL A 51 -28.52 0.96 -4.24
C VAL A 51 -28.43 1.27 -2.75
N LEU A 52 -27.48 2.11 -2.34
CA LEU A 52 -27.35 2.62 -0.97
C LEU A 52 -27.40 4.14 -0.98
N PRO A 53 -28.60 4.76 -0.94
CA PRO A 53 -28.78 6.18 -1.15
C PRO A 53 -27.80 7.07 -0.36
N GLY A 54 -27.19 8.02 -1.07
CA GLY A 54 -26.22 8.97 -0.50
C GLY A 54 -24.85 8.38 -0.20
N ALA A 55 -24.54 7.16 -0.68
CA ALA A 55 -23.18 6.66 -0.65
C ALA A 55 -22.29 7.41 -1.66
N THR A 56 -21.05 7.71 -1.27
CA THR A 56 -20.07 8.34 -2.15
C THR A 56 -19.37 7.33 -3.06
N PHE A 57 -19.30 6.07 -2.63
CA PHE A 57 -18.88 4.93 -3.43
C PHE A 57 -19.53 3.63 -2.90
N LEU A 58 -19.56 2.59 -3.72
CA LEU A 58 -19.83 1.20 -3.33
C LEU A 58 -18.62 0.33 -3.66
N ARG A 59 -18.33 -0.67 -2.83
CA ARG A 59 -17.29 -1.67 -3.14
C ARG A 59 -17.71 -3.05 -2.65
N PHE A 60 -17.34 -4.10 -3.37
CA PHE A 60 -17.80 -5.46 -3.11
C PHE A 60 -16.63 -6.39 -2.86
N HIS A 61 -16.68 -7.18 -1.79
CA HIS A 61 -15.77 -8.28 -1.56
C HIS A 61 -16.36 -9.56 -2.17
N LEU A 62 -15.61 -10.18 -3.07
CA LEU A 62 -15.95 -11.49 -3.59
C LEU A 62 -15.46 -12.56 -2.62
N ASP A 63 -16.39 -13.35 -2.10
CA ASP A 63 -16.07 -14.65 -1.50
C ASP A 63 -15.71 -15.62 -2.63
N THR A 64 -16.63 -15.74 -3.60
CA THR A 64 -16.49 -16.69 -4.71
C THR A 64 -17.08 -16.14 -6.01
N LEU A 65 -16.36 -16.29 -7.10
CA LEU A 65 -16.86 -16.20 -8.46
C LEU A 65 -16.48 -17.49 -9.18
N ASP A 66 -17.36 -18.49 -9.15
CA ASP A 66 -17.14 -19.79 -9.78
C ASP A 66 -17.87 -19.82 -11.13
N LEU A 67 -17.12 -19.36 -12.14
CA LEU A 67 -17.53 -19.21 -13.52
C LEU A 67 -16.75 -20.17 -14.43
N GLY A 68 -17.40 -20.66 -15.48
CA GLY A 68 -16.73 -21.38 -16.56
C GLY A 68 -15.74 -20.49 -17.31
N PRO A 69 -14.79 -21.09 -18.06
CA PRO A 69 -13.68 -20.36 -18.69
C PRO A 69 -14.10 -19.36 -19.78
N GLU A 70 -15.35 -19.37 -20.21
CA GLU A 70 -15.93 -18.43 -21.19
C GLU A 70 -17.07 -17.61 -20.61
N ASP A 71 -17.42 -17.82 -19.33
CA ASP A 71 -18.45 -17.07 -18.64
C ASP A 71 -17.88 -15.72 -18.17
N LEU A 72 -18.71 -14.67 -18.22
CA LEU A 72 -18.29 -13.30 -18.01
C LEU A 72 -19.00 -12.69 -16.80
N PHE A 73 -18.24 -12.03 -15.94
CA PHE A 73 -18.75 -11.16 -14.88
C PHE A 73 -18.54 -9.71 -15.26
N LEU A 74 -19.55 -8.86 -15.02
CA LEU A 74 -19.49 -7.42 -15.22
C LEU A 74 -19.95 -6.67 -13.96
N LEU A 75 -19.27 -5.58 -13.66
CA LEU A 75 -19.66 -4.59 -12.64
C LEU A 75 -19.81 -3.24 -13.32
N HIS A 76 -21.01 -2.66 -13.23
CA HIS A 76 -21.33 -1.35 -13.80
C HIS A 76 -21.65 -0.33 -12.71
N ASP A 77 -21.44 0.94 -13.01
CA ASP A 77 -21.92 2.06 -12.21
C ASP A 77 -23.41 2.36 -12.42
N GLY A 78 -23.96 3.30 -11.66
CA GLY A 78 -25.36 3.71 -11.78
C GLY A 78 -25.74 4.41 -13.08
N ALA A 79 -24.76 4.82 -13.90
CA ALA A 79 -24.96 5.35 -15.24
C ALA A 79 -24.83 4.28 -16.34
N GLY A 80 -24.50 3.04 -15.96
CA GLY A 80 -24.28 1.92 -16.87
C GLY A 80 -22.85 1.82 -17.43
N ALA A 81 -21.91 2.65 -16.97
CA ALA A 81 -20.52 2.56 -17.38
C ALA A 81 -19.88 1.30 -16.77
N LEU A 82 -19.09 0.58 -17.57
CA LEU A 82 -18.37 -0.60 -17.11
C LEU A 82 -17.23 -0.18 -16.18
N VAL A 83 -17.25 -0.68 -14.94
CA VAL A 83 -16.21 -0.44 -13.93
C VAL A 83 -15.21 -1.60 -13.91
N PHE A 84 -15.69 -2.84 -13.99
CA PHE A 84 -14.84 -4.02 -13.97
C PHE A 84 -15.46 -5.17 -14.77
N SER A 85 -14.62 -5.98 -15.40
CA SER A 85 -15.03 -7.20 -16.11
C SER A 85 -14.03 -8.32 -15.86
N HIS A 86 -14.50 -9.55 -15.72
CA HIS A 86 -13.64 -10.73 -15.54
C HIS A 86 -14.22 -11.96 -16.22
N VAL A 87 -13.35 -12.83 -16.76
CA VAL A 87 -13.74 -14.09 -17.40
C VAL A 87 -13.22 -15.25 -16.58
N GLY A 88 -14.06 -16.26 -16.34
CA GLY A 88 -13.70 -17.41 -15.53
C GLY A 88 -13.63 -17.09 -14.03
N PRO A 89 -12.99 -17.97 -13.24
CA PRO A 89 -13.11 -17.91 -11.79
C PRO A 89 -12.30 -16.76 -11.15
N LEU A 90 -12.78 -16.26 -10.01
CA LEU A 90 -12.12 -15.21 -9.21
C LEU A 90 -12.62 -15.18 -7.75
N ASP A 91 -11.76 -15.50 -6.79
CA ASP A 91 -12.19 -15.65 -5.40
C ASP A 91 -11.42 -14.74 -4.44
N GLY A 92 -12.02 -14.47 -3.27
CA GLY A 92 -11.36 -13.91 -2.08
C GLY A 92 -10.74 -12.53 -2.27
N ARG A 93 -11.42 -11.60 -2.96
CA ARG A 93 -10.86 -10.25 -3.18
C ARG A 93 -11.89 -9.15 -3.30
N TRP A 94 -11.48 -7.95 -2.89
CA TRP A 94 -12.21 -6.71 -3.15
C TRP A 94 -12.15 -6.30 -4.63
N LEU A 95 -13.31 -6.09 -5.24
CA LEU A 95 -13.45 -5.47 -6.56
C LEU A 95 -13.12 -3.97 -6.53
N PRO A 96 -12.83 -3.34 -7.69
CA PRO A 96 -12.73 -1.88 -7.75
C PRO A 96 -14.01 -1.20 -7.25
N SER A 97 -13.85 -0.04 -6.62
CA SER A 97 -14.96 0.78 -6.15
C SER A 97 -15.71 1.40 -7.32
N VAL A 98 -17.03 1.48 -7.14
CA VAL A 98 -17.97 2.16 -8.02
C VAL A 98 -18.27 3.52 -7.41
N ASP A 99 -18.03 4.60 -8.15
CA ASP A 99 -18.38 5.94 -7.69
C ASP A 99 -19.90 6.13 -7.63
N GLY A 100 -20.39 6.73 -6.54
CA GLY A 100 -21.80 6.98 -6.30
C GLY A 100 -22.52 5.88 -5.51
N ASP A 101 -23.85 5.93 -5.53
CA ASP A 101 -24.72 5.15 -4.64
C ASP A 101 -25.40 3.94 -5.29
N ARG A 102 -25.01 3.62 -6.52
CA ARG A 102 -25.61 2.57 -7.33
C ARG A 102 -24.55 1.78 -8.10
N ALA A 103 -24.67 0.45 -8.06
CA ALA A 103 -23.87 -0.46 -8.85
C ALA A 103 -24.73 -1.63 -9.37
N VAL A 104 -24.33 -2.21 -10.49
CA VAL A 104 -25.00 -3.38 -11.08
C VAL A 104 -23.98 -4.50 -11.27
N LEU A 105 -24.26 -5.66 -10.68
CA LEU A 105 -23.48 -6.89 -10.79
C LEU A 105 -24.16 -7.79 -11.83
N GLU A 106 -23.43 -8.30 -12.81
CA GLU A 106 -23.96 -9.20 -13.84
C GLU A 106 -23.09 -10.43 -14.03
N VAL A 107 -23.73 -11.59 -14.17
CA VAL A 107 -23.11 -12.85 -14.57
C VAL A 107 -23.72 -13.28 -15.89
N TRP A 108 -22.87 -13.50 -16.88
CA TRP A 108 -23.20 -13.88 -18.25
C TRP A 108 -22.63 -15.27 -18.56
N PRO A 109 -23.43 -16.34 -18.38
CA PRO A 109 -23.03 -17.67 -18.81
C PRO A 109 -22.90 -17.73 -20.34
N ALA A 110 -21.84 -18.36 -20.83
CA ALA A 110 -21.69 -18.76 -22.22
C ALA A 110 -22.79 -19.77 -22.63
N GLU A 111 -22.99 -19.94 -23.93
CA GLU A 111 -24.02 -20.85 -24.44
C GLU A 111 -23.78 -22.29 -23.94
N GLY A 112 -24.78 -22.85 -23.25
CA GLY A 112 -24.70 -24.19 -22.67
C GLY A 112 -23.92 -24.28 -21.35
N SER A 113 -23.31 -23.18 -20.88
CA SER A 113 -22.69 -23.13 -19.56
C SER A 113 -23.74 -23.06 -18.44
N MET A 114 -23.40 -23.63 -17.30
CA MET A 114 -24.22 -23.63 -16.07
C MET A 114 -23.29 -23.36 -14.88
N PRO A 115 -22.66 -22.17 -14.81
CA PRO A 115 -21.69 -21.87 -13.77
C PRO A 115 -22.34 -21.91 -12.39
N TRP A 116 -21.53 -22.19 -11.37
CA TRP A 116 -22.03 -22.12 -10.00
C TRP A 116 -22.47 -20.69 -9.71
N GLY A 117 -21.65 -19.67 -10.00
CA GLY A 117 -22.06 -18.27 -10.01
C GLY A 117 -21.27 -17.38 -9.02
N LEU A 118 -21.94 -16.37 -8.46
CA LEU A 118 -21.35 -15.31 -7.66
C LEU A 118 -21.79 -15.37 -6.20
N VAL A 119 -20.86 -15.17 -5.26
CA VAL A 119 -21.12 -14.79 -3.87
C VAL A 119 -20.26 -13.58 -3.50
N VAL A 120 -20.94 -12.53 -3.05
CA VAL A 120 -20.38 -11.38 -2.34
C VAL A 120 -20.68 -11.57 -0.86
N ASP A 121 -19.68 -11.43 0.00
CA ASP A 121 -19.76 -11.52 1.46
C ASP A 121 -19.41 -10.22 2.19
N GLY A 122 -18.98 -9.18 1.46
CA GLY A 122 -18.71 -7.85 2.01
C GLY A 122 -19.16 -6.73 1.08
N LEU A 123 -19.74 -5.67 1.66
CA LEU A 123 -20.16 -4.46 0.97
C LEU A 123 -19.64 -3.22 1.68
N ALA A 124 -18.81 -2.43 1.03
CA ALA A 124 -18.41 -1.12 1.50
C ALA A 124 -19.41 -0.05 1.07
N ARG A 125 -19.71 0.86 1.98
CA ARG A 125 -20.43 2.10 1.70
C ARG A 125 -19.55 3.30 2.00
N GLY A 126 -19.31 4.11 0.98
CA GLY A 126 -18.71 5.43 1.15
C GLY A 126 -19.67 6.41 1.80
N SER A 127 -19.15 7.29 2.65
CA SER A 127 -19.85 8.44 3.22
C SER A 127 -19.17 9.73 2.76
N GLU A 128 -19.87 10.88 2.88
CA GLU A 128 -19.16 12.15 2.89
C GLU A 128 -18.11 12.10 4.00
N ARG A 129 -16.99 12.83 3.82
CA ARG A 129 -15.87 12.84 4.77
C ARG A 129 -16.43 12.81 6.19
N ILE A 130 -16.17 11.71 6.91
CA ILE A 130 -16.43 11.67 8.33
C ILE A 130 -15.27 12.45 8.93
N LEU A 131 -15.34 13.78 8.80
CA LEU A 131 -14.65 14.66 9.70
C LEU A 131 -15.22 14.24 11.06
N ALA A 132 -14.45 13.46 11.81
CA ALA A 132 -14.77 13.25 13.20
C ALA A 132 -15.08 14.65 13.77
N GLU A 133 -16.16 14.78 14.53
CA GLU A 133 -16.57 16.04 15.18
C GLU A 133 -15.50 16.62 16.13
N SER A 134 -14.25 16.15 16.06
CA SER A 134 -13.07 16.83 16.57
C SER A 134 -12.57 17.86 15.55
N ALA A 135 -13.12 19.06 15.61
CA ALA A 135 -12.54 20.27 15.02
C ALA A 135 -11.16 20.65 15.61
N ASP A 136 -10.49 19.74 16.33
CA ASP A 136 -9.36 20.07 17.19
C ASP A 136 -8.01 19.47 16.78
N LEU A 137 -7.92 18.51 15.86
CA LEU A 137 -6.62 17.97 15.43
C LEU A 137 -6.73 17.36 14.02
N ASP A 138 -6.73 18.19 12.97
CA ASP A 138 -6.24 17.70 11.67
C ASP A 138 -4.73 17.55 11.85
N PRO A 139 -4.19 16.31 11.88
CA PRO A 139 -2.78 16.14 12.14
C PRO A 139 -1.97 16.78 11.03
N GLU A 140 -2.46 16.85 9.79
CA GLU A 140 -1.83 17.51 8.62
C GLU A 140 -2.36 18.94 8.45
N SER A 141 -1.60 19.85 7.84
CA SER A 141 -1.96 21.28 7.92
C SER A 141 -1.64 22.11 6.68
N ILE A 142 -2.59 22.98 6.30
CA ILE A 142 -2.33 24.11 5.43
C ILE A 142 -1.54 25.15 6.21
N CYS A 143 -0.34 25.46 5.75
CA CYS A 143 0.58 26.38 6.39
C CYS A 143 0.47 27.76 5.74
N GLY A 144 -0.32 28.65 6.33
CA GLY A 144 -0.61 29.95 5.74
C GLY A 144 -1.79 29.86 4.77
N SER A 145 -1.57 30.21 3.52
CA SER A 145 -2.55 30.06 2.43
C SER A 145 -2.34 28.72 1.71
N ASN A 146 -3.40 28.12 1.18
CA ASN A 146 -3.23 26.90 0.36
C ASN A 146 -2.58 27.25 -0.99
N ASP A 147 -1.30 26.92 -1.12
CA ASP A 147 -0.43 27.17 -2.26
C ASP A 147 -0.34 25.97 -3.23
N SER A 148 -0.92 24.82 -2.86
CA SER A 148 -0.94 23.63 -3.70
C SER A 148 -1.65 23.92 -5.03
N ARG A 149 -1.24 23.25 -6.12
CA ARG A 149 -1.85 23.42 -7.46
C ARG A 149 -2.02 22.09 -8.19
N ASP A 150 -2.89 22.07 -9.20
CA ASP A 150 -3.09 20.88 -10.03
C ASP A 150 -1.80 20.49 -10.77
N PRO A 151 -1.55 19.19 -11.02
CA PRO A 151 -0.42 18.74 -11.81
C PRO A 151 -0.33 19.46 -13.17
N ALA A 152 -1.46 19.73 -13.80
CA ALA A 152 -1.56 20.44 -15.09
C ALA A 152 -0.98 21.88 -15.06
N CYS A 153 -0.78 22.48 -13.88
CA CYS A 153 -0.13 23.78 -13.73
C CYS A 153 1.40 23.72 -13.93
N TYR A 154 1.99 22.52 -13.99
CA TYR A 154 3.44 22.31 -14.05
C TYR A 154 3.88 21.70 -15.38
N GLY A 155 5.19 21.83 -15.65
CA GLY A 155 5.83 21.26 -16.83
C GLY A 155 5.82 19.72 -16.84
N PRO A 156 6.01 19.11 -18.01
CA PRO A 156 5.86 17.66 -18.19
C PRO A 156 6.73 16.82 -17.26
N SER A 157 7.97 17.23 -16.97
CA SER A 157 8.87 16.46 -16.08
C SER A 157 8.30 16.28 -14.67
N LEU A 158 7.79 17.35 -14.05
CA LEU A 158 7.19 17.29 -12.71
C LEU A 158 5.90 16.45 -12.71
N ARG A 159 5.08 16.61 -13.76
CA ARG A 159 3.85 15.83 -13.91
C ARG A 159 4.12 14.34 -14.02
N SER A 160 5.06 13.95 -14.88
CA SER A 160 5.43 12.55 -15.09
C SER A 160 6.03 11.91 -13.84
N ALA A 161 6.84 12.64 -13.06
CA ALA A 161 7.30 12.14 -11.77
C ALA A 161 6.13 11.91 -10.79
N GLY A 162 5.13 12.79 -10.80
CA GLY A 162 3.94 12.64 -9.97
C GLY A 162 2.97 11.54 -10.42
N ASP A 163 3.13 10.95 -11.61
CA ASP A 163 2.26 9.88 -12.10
C ASP A 163 2.41 8.60 -11.25
N ALA A 164 3.61 8.34 -10.74
CA ALA A 164 3.92 7.23 -9.83
C ALA A 164 3.28 7.35 -8.43
N VAL A 165 2.51 8.41 -8.18
CA VAL A 165 1.79 8.67 -6.92
C VAL A 165 0.30 8.42 -7.11
N GLY A 166 -0.29 7.63 -6.21
CA GLY A 166 -1.67 7.20 -6.30
C GLY A 166 -2.47 7.51 -5.04
N ARG A 167 -3.78 7.69 -5.22
CA ARG A 167 -4.75 7.82 -4.12
C ARG A 167 -5.14 6.45 -3.64
N MET A 168 -4.94 6.18 -2.36
CA MET A 168 -5.30 4.92 -1.73
C MET A 168 -6.74 4.97 -1.20
N LEU A 169 -7.44 3.85 -1.28
CA LEU A 169 -8.66 3.53 -0.55
C LEU A 169 -8.52 2.12 0.02
N PHE A 170 -8.65 1.96 1.32
CA PHE A 170 -8.47 0.67 1.99
C PHE A 170 -9.40 0.57 3.21
N GLU A 171 -9.65 -0.66 3.61
CA GLU A 171 -10.39 -1.03 4.81
C GLU A 171 -9.40 -1.31 5.95
N ASP A 172 -9.69 -0.84 7.17
CA ASP A 172 -8.98 -1.27 8.38
C ASP A 172 -9.64 -2.51 9.01
N ASP A 173 -8.94 -3.17 9.94
CA ASP A 173 -9.47 -4.38 10.61
C ASP A 173 -10.76 -4.12 11.43
N GLY A 174 -11.16 -2.86 11.63
CA GLY A 174 -12.41 -2.46 12.26
C GLY A 174 -13.59 -2.29 11.30
N GLY A 175 -13.38 -2.50 9.99
CA GLY A 175 -14.37 -2.29 8.94
C GLY A 175 -14.54 -0.82 8.54
N GLY A 176 -13.67 0.09 9.00
CA GLY A 176 -13.65 1.47 8.54
C GLY A 176 -12.91 1.58 7.21
N TRP A 177 -13.36 2.47 6.33
CA TRP A 177 -12.67 2.75 5.05
C TRP A 177 -11.95 4.07 5.12
N TYR A 178 -10.71 4.11 4.62
CA TYR A 178 -9.83 5.27 4.74
C TYR A 178 -9.13 5.61 3.43
N LEU A 179 -8.71 6.87 3.33
CA LEU A 179 -7.88 7.39 2.26
C LEU A 179 -6.51 7.77 2.80
N CYS A 180 -5.50 7.45 1.98
CA CYS A 180 -4.13 7.91 2.11
C CYS A 180 -3.55 8.15 0.72
N THR A 181 -2.27 8.48 0.66
CA THR A 181 -1.46 8.54 -0.55
C THR A 181 -0.32 7.52 -0.46
N GLY A 182 0.17 7.06 -1.60
CA GLY A 182 1.42 6.30 -1.66
C GLY A 182 2.06 6.41 -3.04
N SER A 183 3.23 5.78 -3.20
CA SER A 183 3.98 5.89 -4.45
C SER A 183 4.75 4.64 -4.84
N LEU A 184 4.90 4.41 -6.14
CA LEU A 184 5.75 3.35 -6.68
C LEU A 184 7.22 3.73 -6.50
N VAL A 185 8.03 2.83 -5.95
CA VAL A 185 9.44 3.10 -5.59
C VAL A 185 10.42 2.15 -6.28
N SER A 186 9.94 1.30 -7.18
CA SER A 186 10.78 0.42 -8.00
C SER A 186 10.08 0.08 -9.33
N PRO A 187 10.82 -0.42 -10.34
CA PRO A 187 10.23 -0.94 -11.57
C PRO A 187 9.58 -2.32 -11.40
N TYR A 188 9.46 -2.80 -10.16
CA TYR A 188 9.00 -4.15 -9.81
C TYR A 188 7.76 -4.07 -8.91
N GLU A 189 6.91 -3.07 -9.14
CA GLU A 189 5.59 -2.95 -8.50
C GLU A 189 5.59 -2.81 -6.98
N HIS A 190 6.69 -2.30 -6.43
CA HIS A 190 6.78 -1.98 -5.00
C HIS A 190 6.17 -0.62 -4.72
N PHE A 191 5.27 -0.56 -3.74
CA PHE A 191 4.51 0.63 -3.37
C PHE A 191 4.78 1.01 -1.91
N LEU A 192 5.19 2.25 -1.68
CA LEU A 192 5.53 2.79 -0.37
C LEU A 192 4.43 3.74 0.12
N THR A 193 4.03 3.56 1.38
CA THR A 193 3.06 4.41 2.11
C THR A 193 3.39 4.40 3.60
N ASN A 194 2.57 5.03 4.45
CA ASN A 194 2.77 4.99 5.89
C ASN A 194 2.32 3.68 6.54
N ASN A 195 2.93 3.35 7.67
CA ASN A 195 2.48 2.25 8.53
C ASN A 195 1.08 2.53 9.08
N HIS A 196 0.80 3.74 9.56
CA HIS A 196 -0.52 4.06 10.08
C HIS A 196 -1.64 4.05 9.01
N CYS A 197 -1.28 4.03 7.73
CA CYS A 197 -2.24 3.81 6.64
C CYS A 197 -2.49 2.32 6.46
N VAL A 198 -1.44 1.53 6.19
CA VAL A 198 -1.57 0.09 5.97
C VAL A 198 -0.51 -0.62 6.82
N ASP A 199 -0.90 -1.41 7.82
CA ASP A 199 0.03 -2.15 8.68
C ASP A 199 -0.10 -3.68 8.65
N SER A 200 -1.07 -4.19 7.89
CA SER A 200 -1.39 -5.62 7.84
C SER A 200 -1.63 -6.14 6.41
N GLU A 201 -1.63 -7.46 6.27
CA GLU A 201 -1.97 -8.13 5.00
C GLU A 201 -3.47 -7.98 4.66
N SER A 202 -4.38 -7.94 5.65
CA SER A 202 -5.81 -7.70 5.41
C SER A 202 -6.05 -6.31 4.81
N GLU A 203 -5.42 -5.29 5.39
CA GLU A 203 -5.47 -3.91 4.86
C GLU A 203 -4.82 -3.81 3.47
N ALA A 204 -3.68 -4.49 3.25
CA ALA A 204 -3.03 -4.53 1.93
C ALA A 204 -3.92 -5.20 0.87
N ASN A 205 -4.61 -6.30 1.22
CA ASN A 205 -5.54 -7.00 0.32
C ASN A 205 -6.78 -6.15 -0.02
N SER A 206 -7.22 -5.27 0.88
CA SER A 206 -8.32 -4.35 0.62
C SER A 206 -7.89 -3.09 -0.16
N LEU A 207 -6.60 -2.86 -0.36
CA LEU A 207 -6.10 -1.66 -1.02
C LEU A 207 -6.67 -1.50 -2.43
N GLU A 208 -7.10 -0.28 -2.73
CA GLU A 208 -7.34 0.24 -4.06
C GLU A 208 -6.44 1.46 -4.27
N VAL A 209 -5.73 1.51 -5.40
CA VAL A 209 -4.96 2.69 -5.80
C VAL A 209 -5.53 3.25 -7.09
N ARG A 210 -6.00 4.50 -7.04
CA ARG A 210 -6.43 5.27 -8.23
C ARG A 210 -5.25 6.06 -8.76
N TRP A 211 -4.88 5.78 -10.01
CA TRP A 211 -3.77 6.45 -10.69
C TRP A 211 -4.26 7.62 -11.53
N ARG A 212 -3.43 8.67 -11.57
CA ARG A 212 -3.74 9.93 -12.28
C ARG A 212 -5.13 10.51 -11.95
N TYR A 213 -5.66 10.24 -10.76
CA TYR A 213 -6.87 10.89 -10.27
C TYR A 213 -6.61 12.39 -10.05
N GLN A 214 -6.78 13.20 -11.09
CA GLN A 214 -6.36 14.59 -11.13
C GLN A 214 -7.16 15.40 -12.17
N TYR A 215 -7.15 16.72 -12.05
CA TYR A 215 -7.78 17.61 -13.03
C TYR A 215 -7.00 17.64 -14.35
N SER A 216 -7.74 17.70 -15.46
CA SER A 216 -7.16 17.75 -16.82
C SER A 216 -6.54 19.10 -17.18
N GLY A 217 -6.91 20.18 -16.49
CA GLY A 217 -6.34 21.52 -16.68
C GLY A 217 -5.97 22.19 -15.36
N CYS A 218 -5.16 23.25 -15.44
CA CYS A 218 -4.77 24.02 -14.26
C CYS A 218 -5.96 24.87 -13.75
N GLY A 219 -6.55 24.49 -12.62
CA GLY A 219 -7.73 25.14 -12.04
C GLY A 219 -9.02 24.91 -12.83
N THR A 220 -9.03 23.96 -13.77
CA THR A 220 -10.17 23.72 -14.68
C THR A 220 -10.29 22.24 -15.05
N GLY A 221 -11.46 21.84 -15.52
CA GLY A 221 -11.72 20.48 -16.02
C GLY A 221 -12.47 19.62 -15.00
N VAL A 222 -12.64 18.36 -15.35
CA VAL A 222 -13.26 17.34 -14.48
C VAL A 222 -12.16 16.37 -14.07
N PRO A 223 -12.07 15.97 -12.79
CA PRO A 223 -11.11 14.98 -12.39
C PRO A 223 -11.47 13.63 -13.00
N SER A 224 -10.46 12.90 -13.46
CA SER A 224 -10.64 11.56 -13.98
C SER A 224 -9.60 10.63 -13.39
N THR A 225 -9.99 9.40 -13.09
CA THR A 225 -9.05 8.31 -12.84
C THR A 225 -8.76 7.64 -14.18
N GLU A 226 -7.50 7.34 -14.48
CA GLU A 226 -7.17 6.60 -15.70
C GLU A 226 -7.36 5.10 -15.50
N THR A 227 -6.70 4.54 -14.48
CA THR A 227 -6.89 3.14 -14.06
C THR A 227 -6.82 3.01 -12.55
N THR A 228 -7.28 1.85 -12.09
CA THR A 228 -7.25 1.45 -10.69
C THR A 228 -6.51 0.13 -10.54
N THR A 229 -5.69 0.00 -9.51
CA THR A 229 -5.06 -1.26 -9.09
C THR A 229 -5.70 -1.71 -7.79
N THR A 230 -6.07 -2.99 -7.64
CA THR A 230 -6.70 -3.53 -6.43
C THR A 230 -5.97 -4.73 -5.85
N GLY A 231 -5.87 -4.76 -4.52
CA GLY A 231 -5.15 -5.76 -3.74
C GLY A 231 -3.63 -5.60 -3.84
N ALA A 232 -2.95 -5.74 -2.71
CA ALA A 232 -1.50 -5.76 -2.63
C ALA A 232 -1.06 -6.78 -1.56
N HIS A 233 0.19 -7.21 -1.66
CA HIS A 233 0.84 -8.00 -0.63
C HIS A 233 1.70 -7.14 0.26
N PHE A 234 1.69 -7.47 1.54
CA PHE A 234 2.48 -6.80 2.55
C PHE A 234 3.91 -7.34 2.59
N LEU A 235 4.90 -6.46 2.40
CA LEU A 235 6.31 -6.86 2.43
C LEU A 235 7.01 -6.51 3.74
N SER A 236 6.88 -5.27 4.20
CA SER A 236 7.59 -4.78 5.38
C SER A 236 6.89 -3.57 5.99
N THR A 237 7.01 -3.40 7.31
CA THR A 237 6.53 -2.20 8.00
C THR A 237 7.40 -1.85 9.20
N ASN A 238 7.38 -0.59 9.60
CA ASN A 238 8.01 -0.11 10.82
C ASN A 238 7.25 1.06 11.42
N GLN A 239 6.53 0.83 12.52
CA GLN A 239 5.78 1.86 13.24
C GLN A 239 6.62 3.05 13.71
N LYS A 240 7.91 2.86 14.03
CA LYS A 240 8.79 3.96 14.50
C LYS A 240 9.22 4.89 13.37
N LEU A 241 9.30 4.37 12.15
CA LEU A 241 9.61 5.10 10.93
C LEU A 241 8.36 5.30 10.05
N ASP A 242 7.20 5.00 10.62
CA ASP A 242 5.89 5.07 10.02
C ASP A 242 5.84 4.75 8.52
N TYR A 243 6.40 3.62 8.09
CA TYR A 243 6.34 3.20 6.70
C TYR A 243 5.83 1.78 6.56
N SER A 244 5.19 1.52 5.43
CA SER A 244 4.90 0.19 4.90
C SER A 244 5.31 0.08 3.45
N LEU A 245 5.91 -1.06 3.10
CA LEU A 245 6.25 -1.44 1.74
C LEU A 245 5.31 -2.58 1.31
N LEU A 246 4.62 -2.38 0.20
CA LEU A 246 3.68 -3.30 -0.40
C LEU A 246 4.15 -3.71 -1.81
N TYR A 247 3.51 -4.73 -2.37
CA TYR A 247 3.77 -5.23 -3.73
C TYR A 247 2.48 -5.58 -4.46
N PHE A 248 2.34 -5.15 -5.72
CA PHE A 248 1.23 -5.53 -6.59
C PHE A 248 1.65 -6.74 -7.46
N GLU A 249 0.99 -7.89 -7.28
CA GLU A 249 1.33 -9.11 -8.05
C GLU A 249 0.58 -9.21 -9.39
N SER A 250 -0.67 -8.75 -9.44
CA SER A 250 -1.60 -9.00 -10.55
C SER A 250 -1.77 -7.81 -11.50
N ASP A 251 -0.92 -6.80 -11.40
CA ASP A 251 -0.98 -5.58 -12.22
C ASP A 251 0.40 -4.94 -12.36
N ASP A 252 0.61 -4.15 -13.42
CA ASP A 252 1.91 -3.54 -13.76
C ASP A 252 1.85 -1.99 -13.74
N PRO A 253 1.49 -1.35 -12.60
CA PRO A 253 1.41 0.11 -12.54
C PRO A 253 2.76 0.83 -12.74
N ALA A 254 3.91 0.27 -12.36
CA ALA A 254 5.21 0.90 -12.56
C ALA A 254 5.60 0.96 -14.04
N ALA A 255 5.18 -0.01 -14.84
CA ALA A 255 5.34 0.05 -16.30
C ALA A 255 4.53 1.21 -16.93
N ARG A 256 3.34 1.52 -16.38
CA ARG A 256 2.43 2.56 -16.90
C ARG A 256 2.74 3.96 -16.37
N TYR A 257 3.07 4.07 -15.09
CA TYR A 257 3.17 5.33 -14.35
C TYR A 257 4.60 5.67 -13.94
N GLY A 258 5.56 4.78 -14.21
CA GLY A 258 6.94 4.91 -13.75
C GLY A 258 7.07 4.63 -12.25
N HIS A 259 8.24 4.96 -11.71
CA HIS A 259 8.53 4.82 -10.30
C HIS A 259 9.46 5.93 -9.84
N LEU A 260 9.40 6.23 -8.53
CA LEU A 260 10.29 7.18 -7.87
C LEU A 260 11.58 6.49 -7.46
N THR A 261 12.63 7.29 -7.26
CA THR A 261 13.91 6.83 -6.72
C THR A 261 14.06 7.35 -5.30
N LEU A 262 14.37 6.46 -4.36
CA LEU A 262 14.64 6.86 -2.98
C LEU A 262 15.98 7.61 -2.89
N GLY A 263 16.03 8.62 -2.02
CA GLY A 263 17.28 9.17 -1.50
C GLY A 263 17.97 8.19 -0.56
N ASP A 264 19.25 8.41 -0.31
CA ASP A 264 20.13 7.54 0.48
C ASP A 264 20.64 8.22 1.76
N SER A 265 20.18 9.43 2.05
CA SER A 265 20.71 10.29 3.10
C SER A 265 19.68 11.31 3.57
N THR A 266 19.88 11.83 4.78
CA THR A 266 19.10 12.94 5.33
C THR A 266 19.25 14.18 4.44
N PRO A 267 18.16 14.83 4.00
CA PRO A 267 18.26 16.03 3.20
C PRO A 267 18.82 17.20 4.03
N ALA A 268 19.49 18.15 3.38
CA ALA A 268 19.96 19.36 4.05
C ALA A 268 18.80 20.37 4.25
N THR A 269 18.84 21.15 5.33
CA THR A 269 17.98 22.34 5.46
C THR A 269 18.16 23.27 4.26
N GLY A 270 17.07 23.86 3.78
CA GLY A 270 17.01 24.68 2.57
C GLY A 270 16.96 23.87 1.27
N THR A 271 16.97 22.53 1.32
CA THR A 271 16.73 21.71 0.13
C THR A 271 15.34 22.03 -0.42
N ARG A 272 15.26 22.44 -1.69
CA ARG A 272 13.98 22.69 -2.36
C ARG A 272 13.26 21.37 -2.63
N ILE A 273 11.99 21.34 -2.24
CA ILE A 273 11.16 20.14 -2.32
C ILE A 273 9.85 20.43 -3.05
N TRP A 274 9.12 19.36 -3.34
CA TRP A 274 7.71 19.39 -3.68
C TRP A 274 7.04 18.09 -3.26
N ILE A 275 5.71 18.13 -3.08
CA ILE A 275 4.94 16.99 -2.59
C ILE A 275 3.75 16.74 -3.54
N PRO A 276 3.82 15.70 -4.40
CA PRO A 276 2.64 15.13 -5.05
C PRO A 276 1.79 14.36 -4.04
N GLN A 277 0.50 14.72 -3.93
CA GLN A 277 -0.37 14.21 -2.87
C GLN A 277 -1.85 14.24 -3.26
N HIS A 278 -2.68 13.56 -2.48
CA HIS A 278 -4.15 13.60 -2.54
C HIS A 278 -4.74 14.24 -1.28
N PRO A 279 -4.66 15.57 -1.14
CA PRO A 279 -5.05 16.25 0.09
C PRO A 279 -6.55 16.12 0.31
N GLY A 280 -6.95 15.69 1.50
CA GLY A 280 -8.36 15.44 1.76
C GLY A 280 -8.95 14.26 1.00
N GLY A 281 -8.11 13.41 0.39
CA GLY A 281 -8.56 12.42 -0.59
C GLY A 281 -9.06 13.02 -1.91
N SER A 282 -8.78 14.29 -2.18
CA SER A 282 -9.20 15.01 -3.39
C SER A 282 -8.36 14.62 -4.61
N PRO A 283 -8.70 15.09 -5.83
CA PRO A 283 -7.82 14.96 -6.98
C PRO A 283 -6.42 15.49 -6.67
N LYS A 284 -5.41 14.88 -7.31
CA LYS A 284 -3.99 15.13 -7.02
C LYS A 284 -3.65 16.61 -7.06
N ARG A 285 -2.85 17.06 -6.09
CA ARG A 285 -2.27 18.40 -6.01
C ARG A 285 -0.76 18.29 -5.78
N PHE A 286 -0.02 19.26 -6.28
CA PHE A 286 1.41 19.41 -6.00
C PHE A 286 1.62 20.62 -5.10
N ALA A 287 2.18 20.40 -3.91
CA ALA A 287 2.71 21.46 -3.06
C ALA A 287 4.14 21.76 -3.50
N VAL A 288 4.34 22.86 -4.24
CA VAL A 288 5.65 23.29 -4.80
C VAL A 288 6.08 24.65 -4.21
N ALA A 289 5.11 25.51 -3.94
CA ALA A 289 5.30 26.80 -3.31
C ALA A 289 4.96 26.72 -1.81
N SER A 290 5.41 27.73 -1.07
CA SER A 290 4.98 27.98 0.31
C SER A 290 5.14 29.48 0.59
N ASP A 291 4.06 30.13 1.01
CA ASP A 291 4.02 31.55 1.36
C ASP A 291 4.74 31.88 2.68
N LEU A 292 4.99 30.87 3.52
CA LEU A 292 5.80 30.98 4.75
C LEU A 292 7.30 30.87 4.49
N ASP A 293 7.72 30.24 3.40
CA ASP A 293 9.12 30.17 3.00
C ASP A 293 9.54 31.52 2.39
N ALA A 294 10.59 32.15 2.92
CA ALA A 294 11.05 33.48 2.47
C ALA A 294 11.38 33.56 0.95
N GLY A 295 11.64 32.42 0.31
CA GLY A 295 11.89 32.30 -1.14
C GLY A 295 10.67 31.91 -1.97
N GLY A 296 9.48 31.78 -1.36
CA GLY A 296 8.21 31.38 -2.00
C GLY A 296 8.17 29.94 -2.53
N ASN A 297 9.21 29.14 -2.28
CA ASN A 297 9.31 27.75 -2.70
C ASN A 297 9.33 26.88 -1.46
N ALA A 298 8.65 25.74 -1.49
CA ALA A 298 8.72 24.77 -0.42
C ALA A 298 10.16 24.25 -0.24
N THR A 299 10.68 24.32 0.98
CA THR A 299 11.99 23.79 1.35
C THR A 299 11.95 22.99 2.65
N ILE A 300 12.98 22.17 2.89
CA ILE A 300 13.22 21.55 4.20
C ILE A 300 13.62 22.64 5.19
N GLN A 301 12.80 22.86 6.22
CA GLN A 301 12.99 23.87 7.25
C GLN A 301 13.81 23.36 8.44
N ALA A 302 13.64 22.08 8.80
CA ALA A 302 14.33 21.47 9.91
C ALA A 302 14.61 19.99 9.67
N VAL A 303 15.62 19.45 10.35
CA VAL A 303 16.01 18.04 10.29
C VAL A 303 16.22 17.50 11.70
N GLY A 304 16.06 16.19 11.88
CA GLY A 304 16.20 15.57 13.19
C GLY A 304 15.10 15.99 14.15
N LEU A 305 13.90 16.27 13.63
CA LEU A 305 12.71 16.49 14.44
C LEU A 305 12.25 15.19 15.08
N LYS A 306 11.46 15.32 16.14
CA LYS A 306 10.84 14.19 16.82
C LYS A 306 9.52 13.87 16.12
N GLY A 307 9.49 12.77 15.36
CA GLY A 307 8.26 12.12 14.93
C GLY A 307 7.87 10.99 15.89
N ASN A 308 7.52 9.82 15.34
CA ASN A 308 7.29 8.59 16.12
C ASN A 308 8.55 8.09 16.82
N ALA A 309 9.73 8.48 16.34
CA ALA A 309 11.00 8.26 17.00
C ALA A 309 11.79 9.58 17.18
N LYS A 310 12.81 9.54 18.05
CA LYS A 310 13.69 10.70 18.21
C LYS A 310 14.50 10.91 16.93
N ASN A 311 14.57 12.16 16.51
CA ASN A 311 15.32 12.61 15.34
C ASN A 311 14.90 11.93 14.03
N SER A 312 13.71 11.34 13.92
CA SER A 312 13.27 10.58 12.74
C SER A 312 12.86 11.44 11.56
N ASP A 313 12.54 12.71 11.80
CA ASP A 313 11.75 13.49 10.85
C ASP A 313 12.48 14.72 10.34
N VAL A 314 12.01 15.20 9.20
CA VAL A 314 12.30 16.52 8.64
C VAL A 314 11.03 17.34 8.61
N GLY A 315 11.16 18.67 8.76
CA GLY A 315 10.03 19.61 8.80
C GLY A 315 10.01 20.55 7.60
N TYR A 316 8.82 20.98 7.19
CA TYR A 316 8.57 21.91 6.08
C TYR A 316 7.23 22.64 6.24
N PHE A 317 7.05 23.72 5.48
CA PHE A 317 5.80 24.48 5.40
C PHE A 317 5.01 24.22 4.10
N ALA A 318 5.38 23.17 3.35
CA ALA A 318 4.60 22.73 2.21
C ALA A 318 3.23 22.20 2.69
N ASP A 319 2.15 22.69 2.09
CA ASP A 319 0.78 22.34 2.48
C ASP A 319 0.45 20.87 2.33
N THR A 320 -0.24 20.31 3.32
CA THR A 320 -0.83 18.97 3.31
C THR A 320 -2.15 18.96 4.08
N GLU A 321 -3.00 17.95 3.87
CA GLU A 321 -4.28 17.77 4.57
C GLU A 321 -4.63 16.28 4.67
N GLY A 322 -5.39 15.87 5.70
CA GLY A 322 -5.70 14.46 5.95
C GLY A 322 -5.98 13.63 4.70
N GLY A 323 -5.31 12.48 4.57
CA GLY A 323 -5.22 11.70 3.33
C GLY A 323 -3.95 11.98 2.49
N SER A 324 -3.16 13.00 2.86
CA SER A 324 -1.82 13.20 2.28
C SER A 324 -0.78 12.27 2.88
N SER A 325 -1.09 11.62 4.00
CA SER A 325 -0.27 10.58 4.63
C SER A 325 0.22 9.57 3.62
N GLY A 326 1.53 9.33 3.61
CA GLY A 326 2.23 8.43 2.70
C GLY A 326 2.68 9.10 1.40
N SER A 327 2.41 10.39 1.23
CA SER A 327 2.94 11.16 0.09
C SER A 327 4.46 11.24 0.12
N PRO A 328 5.14 11.03 -1.02
CA PRO A 328 6.58 11.21 -1.11
C PRO A 328 6.90 12.71 -1.11
N VAL A 329 7.87 13.12 -0.29
CA VAL A 329 8.49 14.44 -0.38
C VAL A 329 9.68 14.34 -1.33
N LEU A 330 9.64 15.05 -2.45
CA LEU A 330 10.61 14.92 -3.53
C LEU A 330 11.55 16.12 -3.60
N THR A 331 12.83 15.92 -3.93
CA THR A 331 13.69 17.04 -4.35
C THR A 331 13.12 17.71 -5.59
N TYR A 332 13.28 19.03 -5.71
CA TYR A 332 12.86 19.75 -6.92
C TYR A 332 13.83 19.58 -8.09
N SER A 333 15.08 19.17 -7.84
CA SER A 333 16.04 18.84 -8.89
C SER A 333 15.87 17.40 -9.37
N GLU A 334 16.01 17.17 -10.67
CA GLU A 334 16.11 15.83 -11.23
C GLU A 334 17.28 15.05 -10.60
N PRO A 335 17.10 13.76 -10.29
CA PRO A 335 16.01 12.88 -10.72
C PRO A 335 14.76 12.86 -9.80
N TYR A 336 14.46 13.92 -9.05
CA TYR A 336 13.32 14.01 -8.11
C TYR A 336 13.35 12.88 -7.08
N ARG A 337 14.41 12.83 -6.27
CA ARG A 337 14.56 11.77 -5.27
C ARG A 337 13.58 11.98 -4.12
N VAL A 338 13.00 10.90 -3.63
CA VAL A 338 12.24 10.92 -2.36
C VAL A 338 13.23 11.23 -1.25
N VAL A 339 12.97 12.25 -0.45
CA VAL A 339 13.80 12.68 0.70
C VAL A 339 13.08 12.54 2.03
N ALA A 340 11.75 12.43 2.03
CA ALA A 340 10.96 12.09 3.20
C ALA A 340 9.63 11.45 2.81
N LEU A 341 8.97 10.81 3.78
CA LEU A 341 7.63 10.24 3.67
C LEU A 341 6.69 11.04 4.59
N HIS A 342 5.75 11.81 4.03
CA HIS A 342 4.85 12.65 4.82
C HIS A 342 3.93 11.83 5.73
N HIS A 343 3.76 12.24 6.99
CA HIS A 343 2.84 11.57 7.94
C HIS A 343 2.28 12.48 9.04
N PHE A 344 2.83 13.67 9.23
CA PHE A 344 2.49 14.57 10.33
C PHE A 344 2.36 16.01 9.87
N GLY A 345 1.59 16.76 10.63
CA GLY A 345 1.51 18.21 10.60
C GLY A 345 1.36 18.82 11.98
N THR A 346 0.75 20.01 12.04
CA THR A 346 0.87 20.86 13.22
C THR A 346 -0.17 20.57 14.31
N GLY A 347 -1.13 19.68 14.06
CA GLY A 347 -2.26 19.44 14.96
C GLY A 347 -3.07 20.72 15.18
N GLY A 348 -3.31 21.48 14.11
CA GLY A 348 -4.08 22.73 14.13
C GLY A 348 -3.34 23.97 14.64
N ALA A 349 -2.08 23.84 15.09
CA ALA A 349 -1.27 25.00 15.43
C ALA A 349 -0.88 25.81 14.18
N ALA A 350 -0.76 27.13 14.31
CA ALA A 350 -0.24 27.95 13.22
C ALA A 350 1.19 27.51 12.87
N CYS A 351 1.47 27.34 11.58
CA CYS A 351 2.79 26.89 11.16
C CYS A 351 3.86 27.93 11.48
N ASP A 352 4.91 27.49 12.17
CA ASP A 352 6.10 28.28 12.50
C ASP A 352 7.29 27.35 12.78
N SER A 353 8.42 27.90 13.26
CA SER A 353 9.61 27.10 13.55
C SER A 353 9.42 25.98 14.61
N SER A 354 8.34 26.03 15.38
CA SER A 354 7.97 25.07 16.42
C SER A 354 6.84 24.13 16.01
N ALA A 355 6.10 24.45 14.95
CA ALA A 355 4.99 23.66 14.41
C ALA A 355 5.08 23.61 12.88
N MET A 356 5.44 22.44 12.33
CA MET A 356 5.63 22.23 10.89
C MET A 356 4.90 20.97 10.42
N ASN A 357 4.64 20.89 9.11
CA ASN A 357 4.44 19.60 8.46
C ASN A 357 5.73 18.78 8.52
N GLN A 358 5.62 17.49 8.76
CA GLN A 358 6.75 16.60 8.92
C GLN A 358 6.61 15.34 8.07
N GLY A 359 7.76 14.87 7.59
CA GLY A 359 7.91 13.57 6.99
C GLY A 359 9.07 12.81 7.61
N VAL A 360 8.94 11.48 7.66
CA VAL A 360 10.03 10.61 8.10
C VAL A 360 11.17 10.71 7.10
N ASP A 361 12.38 10.95 7.61
CA ASP A 361 13.61 11.05 6.82
C ASP A 361 13.84 9.75 6.01
N ILE A 362 13.91 9.88 4.68
CA ILE A 362 14.11 8.72 3.81
C ILE A 362 15.43 8.01 4.09
N GLY A 363 16.46 8.71 4.57
CA GLY A 363 17.76 8.13 4.91
C GLY A 363 17.67 7.06 6.01
N LYS A 364 16.54 7.01 6.72
CA LYS A 364 16.22 5.98 7.73
C LYS A 364 15.40 4.83 7.18
N ILE A 365 14.54 5.10 6.21
CA ILE A 365 13.66 4.10 5.59
C ILE A 365 14.41 3.32 4.49
N ALA A 366 15.14 4.02 3.62
CA ALA A 366 15.83 3.44 2.46
C ALA A 366 16.70 2.22 2.81
N PRO A 367 17.49 2.20 3.90
CA PRO A 367 18.26 1.01 4.29
C PRO A 367 17.39 -0.20 4.68
N GLU A 368 16.18 0.01 5.22
CA GLU A 368 15.28 -1.08 5.61
C GLU A 368 14.55 -1.68 4.41
N VAL A 369 14.24 -0.85 3.39
CA VAL A 369 13.53 -1.30 2.18
C VAL A 369 14.45 -1.79 1.07
N ALA A 370 15.73 -1.36 1.03
CA ALA A 370 16.69 -1.75 -0.01
C ALA A 370 16.79 -3.26 -0.28
N PRO A 371 16.72 -4.17 0.72
CA PRO A 371 16.71 -5.62 0.46
C PRO A 371 15.53 -6.12 -0.37
N TYR A 372 14.41 -5.39 -0.41
CA TYR A 372 13.21 -5.78 -1.15
C TYR A 372 13.26 -5.27 -2.60
N LEU A 373 13.95 -4.16 -2.86
CA LEU A 373 13.96 -3.49 -4.18
C LEU A 373 15.05 -4.04 -5.13
N GLU A 374 15.84 -5.02 -4.69
CA GLU A 374 16.97 -5.58 -5.43
C GLU A 374 16.95 -7.11 -5.44
N ALA A 375 17.59 -7.69 -6.45
CA ALA A 375 17.64 -9.14 -6.61
C ALA A 375 18.45 -9.79 -5.48
N PRO A 376 17.93 -10.86 -4.83
CA PRO A 376 18.67 -11.56 -3.78
C PRO A 376 19.91 -12.21 -4.39
N GLN A 377 21.10 -11.98 -3.84
CA GLN A 377 22.36 -12.53 -4.38
C GLN A 377 23.01 -13.47 -3.36
N ALA A 378 23.15 -14.74 -3.69
CA ALA A 378 23.96 -15.67 -2.91
C ALA A 378 25.45 -15.53 -3.27
N ALA A 379 26.30 -15.33 -2.26
CA ALA A 379 27.75 -15.18 -2.44
C ALA A 379 28.52 -16.42 -1.98
N THR A 380 28.17 -16.97 -0.82
CA THR A 380 28.78 -18.21 -0.31
C THR A 380 27.73 -19.12 0.32
N MET A 381 28.02 -20.42 0.30
CA MET A 381 27.19 -21.43 0.93
C MET A 381 28.05 -22.42 1.69
N LYS A 382 27.64 -22.73 2.92
CA LYS A 382 28.35 -23.66 3.80
C LYS A 382 27.40 -24.76 4.28
N LYS A 383 27.84 -26.01 4.13
CA LYS A 383 27.20 -27.15 4.78
C LYS A 383 27.41 -27.10 6.29
N VAL A 384 26.32 -27.34 7.02
CA VAL A 384 26.32 -27.56 8.48
C VAL A 384 25.55 -28.86 8.76
N SER A 385 26.12 -29.74 9.57
CA SER A 385 25.50 -31.05 9.88
C SER A 385 24.84 -31.12 11.26
N THR A 386 25.07 -30.14 12.13
CA THR A 386 24.58 -30.15 13.52
C THR A 386 23.63 -28.98 13.76
N PRO A 387 22.42 -29.19 14.32
CA PRO A 387 21.83 -30.47 14.73
C PRO A 387 21.29 -31.34 13.57
N SER A 388 21.16 -30.78 12.36
CA SER A 388 20.70 -31.50 11.16
C SER A 388 21.40 -30.98 9.91
N PHE A 389 21.36 -31.76 8.82
CA PHE A 389 21.92 -31.38 7.52
C PHE A 389 21.19 -30.16 6.94
N ARG A 390 21.92 -29.06 6.76
CA ARG A 390 21.43 -27.76 6.31
C ARG A 390 22.52 -26.97 5.61
N PHE A 391 22.12 -25.95 4.86
CA PHE A 391 23.03 -24.99 4.25
C PHE A 391 22.84 -23.61 4.85
N VAL A 392 23.94 -22.96 5.21
CA VAL A 392 23.97 -21.55 5.57
C VAL A 392 24.41 -20.79 4.33
N VAL A 393 23.55 -19.91 3.84
CA VAL A 393 23.80 -19.05 2.68
C VAL A 393 24.15 -17.66 3.20
N THR A 394 25.23 -17.08 2.71
CA THR A 394 25.57 -15.67 2.93
C THR A 394 25.50 -14.92 1.61
N GLY A 395 24.97 -13.72 1.63
CA GLY A 395 24.65 -12.97 0.42
C GLY A 395 24.20 -11.55 0.72
N THR A 396 23.37 -11.00 -0.17
CA THR A 396 22.72 -9.69 -0.04
C THR A 396 21.27 -9.76 -0.51
N HIS A 397 20.47 -8.76 -0.11
CA HIS A 397 19.06 -8.57 -0.48
C HIS A 397 18.15 -9.78 -0.22
N PHE A 398 18.46 -10.60 0.79
CA PHE A 398 17.50 -11.57 1.28
C PHE A 398 16.40 -10.85 2.09
N THR A 399 15.21 -11.41 2.08
CA THR A 399 14.03 -10.90 2.79
C THR A 399 13.34 -12.06 3.50
N PRO A 400 12.41 -11.78 4.44
CA PRO A 400 11.52 -12.81 4.97
C PRO A 400 10.73 -13.55 3.88
N HIS A 401 10.53 -12.92 2.72
CA HIS A 401 9.78 -13.43 1.57
C HIS A 401 10.65 -14.11 0.52
N THR A 402 11.96 -14.24 0.74
CA THR A 402 12.85 -14.88 -0.24
C THR A 402 12.50 -16.37 -0.36
N THR A 403 12.07 -16.78 -1.55
CA THR A 403 11.84 -18.19 -1.89
C THR A 403 13.10 -18.82 -2.47
N VAL A 404 13.22 -20.14 -2.30
CA VAL A 404 14.35 -20.92 -2.84
C VAL A 404 13.81 -22.08 -3.66
N THR A 405 14.35 -22.29 -4.86
CA THR A 405 14.19 -23.55 -5.58
C THR A 405 15.53 -24.27 -5.68
N ILE A 406 15.49 -25.60 -5.64
CA ILE A 406 16.66 -26.49 -5.73
C ILE A 406 16.44 -27.40 -6.94
N ASN A 407 17.31 -27.29 -7.94
CA ASN A 407 17.20 -28.00 -9.21
C ASN A 407 15.83 -27.81 -9.89
N GLY A 408 15.26 -26.62 -9.76
CA GLY A 408 13.94 -26.27 -10.31
C GLY A 408 12.75 -26.64 -9.43
N ALA A 409 12.94 -27.38 -8.32
CA ALA A 409 11.87 -27.72 -7.38
C ALA A 409 11.80 -26.72 -6.23
N ALA A 410 10.59 -26.24 -5.90
CA ALA A 410 10.39 -25.34 -4.76
C ALA A 410 10.82 -25.98 -3.44
N TRP A 411 11.49 -25.19 -2.60
CA TRP A 411 11.98 -25.62 -1.30
C TRP A 411 11.36 -24.78 -0.18
N SER A 412 10.48 -25.38 0.60
CA SER A 412 9.71 -24.68 1.64
C SER A 412 10.48 -24.46 2.94
N SER A 413 11.50 -25.26 3.22
CA SER A 413 12.23 -25.21 4.49
C SER A 413 13.41 -24.22 4.42
N VAL A 414 13.07 -22.92 4.36
CA VAL A 414 14.03 -21.81 4.31
C VAL A 414 13.79 -20.90 5.51
N ALA A 415 14.84 -20.62 6.28
CA ALA A 415 14.77 -19.71 7.40
C ALA A 415 15.56 -18.43 7.11
N TYR A 416 14.86 -17.31 7.02
CA TYR A 416 15.45 -15.98 7.01
C TYR A 416 16.16 -15.69 8.34
N LYS A 417 17.31 -15.01 8.28
CA LYS A 417 18.09 -14.57 9.45
C LYS A 417 18.43 -13.10 9.40
N SER A 418 18.83 -12.61 8.25
CA SER A 418 19.09 -11.20 7.96
C SER A 418 19.10 -11.00 6.44
N SER A 419 19.15 -9.76 6.00
CA SER A 419 19.28 -9.40 4.58
C SER A 419 20.54 -9.97 3.91
N THR A 420 21.46 -10.52 4.69
CA THR A 420 22.70 -11.12 4.25
C THR A 420 22.80 -12.61 4.55
N LYS A 421 21.76 -13.23 5.14
CA LYS A 421 21.83 -14.63 5.57
C LYS A 421 20.49 -15.37 5.51
N LEU A 422 20.52 -16.53 4.85
CA LEU A 422 19.46 -17.55 4.86
C LEU A 422 20.00 -18.87 5.40
N VAL A 423 19.08 -19.72 5.88
CA VAL A 423 19.39 -21.11 6.24
C VAL A 423 18.41 -22.03 5.51
N ILE A 424 18.92 -22.83 4.57
CA ILE A 424 18.16 -23.87 3.88
C ILE A 424 18.21 -25.13 4.74
N GLN A 425 17.06 -25.59 5.22
CA GLN A 425 16.90 -26.71 6.14
C GLN A 425 16.29 -27.93 5.43
N GLY A 426 16.19 -29.07 6.12
CA GLY A 426 15.47 -30.26 5.62
C GLY A 426 16.19 -31.59 5.74
N GLY A 427 17.38 -31.65 6.36
CA GLY A 427 17.95 -32.90 6.83
C GLY A 427 18.18 -33.92 5.71
N ALA A 428 17.50 -35.07 5.80
CA ALA A 428 17.62 -36.16 4.84
C ALA A 428 17.05 -35.78 3.45
N ASP A 429 15.94 -35.04 3.41
CA ASP A 429 15.30 -34.62 2.15
C ASP A 429 16.18 -33.63 1.41
N LEU A 430 16.79 -32.67 2.12
CA LEU A 430 17.73 -31.74 1.51
C LEU A 430 18.96 -32.49 0.95
N LYS A 431 19.43 -33.51 1.68
CA LYS A 431 20.58 -34.32 1.28
C LYS A 431 20.27 -35.19 0.05
N SER A 432 19.03 -35.63 -0.14
CA SER A 432 18.63 -36.40 -1.32
C SER A 432 18.54 -35.51 -2.56
N GLN A 433 18.08 -34.26 -2.42
CA GLN A 433 18.04 -33.28 -3.49
C GLN A 433 19.42 -32.72 -3.89
N VAL A 434 20.37 -32.72 -2.94
CA VAL A 434 21.73 -32.20 -3.16
C VAL A 434 22.75 -33.27 -2.78
N PRO A 435 23.02 -34.26 -3.66
CA PRO A 435 23.98 -35.33 -3.39
C PRO A 435 25.40 -34.80 -3.16
N LYS A 436 26.18 -35.56 -2.39
CA LYS A 436 27.58 -35.24 -2.10
C LYS A 436 28.40 -35.18 -3.40
N ASN A 437 29.26 -34.18 -3.54
CA ASN A 437 30.13 -33.98 -4.71
C ASN A 437 29.38 -33.84 -6.05
N THR A 438 28.10 -33.46 -6.00
CA THR A 438 27.30 -33.19 -7.21
C THR A 438 26.88 -31.72 -7.17
N PRO A 439 27.13 -30.94 -8.24
CA PRO A 439 26.59 -29.60 -8.37
C PRO A 439 25.06 -29.60 -8.33
N ALA A 440 24.50 -28.72 -7.51
CA ALA A 440 23.08 -28.40 -7.51
C ALA A 440 22.88 -26.92 -7.83
N THR A 441 21.76 -26.63 -8.48
CA THR A 441 21.36 -25.27 -8.85
C THR A 441 20.40 -24.76 -7.79
N PHE A 442 20.73 -23.63 -7.17
CA PHE A 442 19.86 -22.93 -6.23
C PHE A 442 19.37 -21.65 -6.90
N THR A 443 18.07 -21.41 -6.92
CA THR A 443 17.50 -20.15 -7.39
C THR A 443 16.84 -19.42 -6.24
N PHE A 444 17.13 -18.14 -6.08
CA PHE A 444 16.61 -17.26 -5.04
C PHE A 444 15.73 -16.19 -5.67
N ALA A 445 14.54 -15.94 -5.12
CA ALA A 445 13.62 -14.93 -5.64
C ALA A 445 12.96 -14.14 -4.52
N ASN A 446 12.84 -12.83 -4.71
CA ASN A 446 11.98 -11.94 -3.91
C ASN A 446 10.72 -11.59 -4.72
N PRO A 447 9.59 -11.22 -4.09
CA PRO A 447 8.38 -10.79 -4.80
C PRO A 447 8.65 -9.67 -5.81
N GLY A 448 8.16 -9.81 -7.05
CA GLY A 448 8.35 -8.84 -8.14
C GLY A 448 9.75 -8.75 -8.73
N ILE A 449 10.77 -9.27 -8.06
CA ILE A 449 12.17 -9.11 -8.46
C ILE A 449 12.66 -10.33 -9.26
N PRO A 450 13.44 -10.12 -10.36
CA PRO A 450 14.07 -11.22 -11.08
C PRO A 450 14.89 -12.15 -10.18
N ALA A 451 14.66 -13.45 -10.31
CA ALA A 451 15.36 -14.46 -9.56
C ALA A 451 16.84 -14.56 -9.97
N THR A 452 17.69 -15.01 -9.04
CA THR A 452 19.12 -15.22 -9.27
C THR A 452 19.49 -16.67 -9.05
N THR A 453 20.51 -17.16 -9.75
CA THR A 453 20.94 -18.55 -9.68
C THR A 453 22.35 -18.67 -9.11
N PHE A 454 22.56 -19.65 -8.23
CA PHE A 454 23.82 -19.99 -7.61
C PHE A 454 24.07 -21.50 -7.73
N VAL A 455 25.10 -21.89 -8.48
CA VAL A 455 25.48 -23.30 -8.63
C VAL A 455 26.52 -23.65 -7.56
N TRP A 456 26.23 -24.67 -6.76
CA TRP A 456 27.08 -25.04 -5.63
C TRP A 456 27.12 -26.56 -5.42
N GLN A 457 28.24 -27.04 -4.89
CA GLN A 457 28.45 -28.44 -4.50
C GLN A 457 29.10 -28.52 -3.13
N TRP A 458 28.79 -29.56 -2.37
CA TRP A 458 29.38 -29.79 -1.05
C TRP A 458 30.27 -31.05 -1.00
N PRO A 459 31.41 -30.96 -0.27
CA PRO A 459 32.46 -31.99 -0.27
C PRO A 459 32.30 -33.13 0.75
#